data_AF-A0A7G1HZE1-F1
#
_entry.id   AF-A0A7G1HZE1-F1
#
_cell.length_a   1.000
_cell.length_b   1.000
_cell.length_c   1.000
_cell.angle_alpha   90.00
_cell.angle_beta   90.00
_cell.angle_gamma   90.00
#
_symmetry.space_group_name_H-M   'P 1'
#
loop_
_entity.id
_entity.type
_entity.pdbx_description
1 polymer ?
#
loop_
_entity_poly.entity_id
_entity_poly.type
_entity_poly.pdbx_seq_one_letter_code
_entity_poly.pdbx_strand_id
1 'polypeptide(L)'
;MKKKFFTLISALIIGGSLSAETIETFPYTADWKYADESNVGSNTGKPSDDQSLYDLGGWTSIAGQGDKPFYIAFSKGAPLSNTMEFVDGQQTSIKISYLVSPVFNFSDKTTSQIISFKCGKENTAISNLELLYTTNYTGDVNTTEWTPIKTNLIPEDQSGLGDSKLTTISVTTNITSPTVVLAIRAAKDDNYSGDASAQTKIRVTKFQISLEEKELIESIPYEAKWNYKPELINAADSTFIDQKSYSEIIKESSNWEFNGWASHRETKSRDFSILTNKNDKGLYRQIPNTVEWTDNCKNNPGTINWFISPKIDLSAGGTKYIQFYTGKEAADQLYSNIELFYSLDYKDNYQTATWISIKKNIIPAEQAGLDNTTMVNVNEPLNLVANSVTFAFKAAPQENGTVGAKQTKIRIKDFKILDEDTTTSIENTKANDTSVNIYPNPTQGILNVSADQAITNIIITNIGGQTIMQIAQPAGQISIANLPTGYYQALIILSDGSQVVKRIVKR
;
A
#
# COMPACT_ATOMS: atom_id res chain seq x y z
N MET A 1 15.53 -12.42 -38.05
CA MET A 1 15.97 -13.65 -37.37
C MET A 1 16.70 -13.28 -36.08
N LYS A 2 15.99 -13.15 -34.95
CA LYS A 2 16.56 -13.15 -33.59
C LYS A 2 15.51 -13.76 -32.65
N LYS A 3 15.80 -14.97 -32.15
CA LYS A 3 14.96 -15.78 -31.25
C LYS A 3 14.93 -15.14 -29.86
N LYS A 4 13.74 -14.96 -29.27
CA LYS A 4 13.58 -14.75 -27.83
C LYS A 4 13.41 -16.13 -27.19
N PHE A 5 14.33 -16.47 -26.29
CA PHE A 5 14.26 -17.65 -25.43
C PHE A 5 13.19 -17.40 -24.36
N PHE A 6 12.18 -18.27 -24.29
CA PHE A 6 11.33 -18.42 -23.11
C PHE A 6 11.89 -19.58 -22.29
N THR A 7 12.20 -19.32 -21.03
CA THR A 7 12.62 -20.32 -20.05
C THR A 7 11.40 -21.12 -19.62
N LEU A 8 11.32 -22.38 -20.03
CA LEU A 8 10.39 -23.36 -19.44
C LEU A 8 10.88 -23.72 -18.04
N ILE A 9 10.04 -23.55 -17.02
CA ILE A 9 10.19 -24.22 -15.74
C ILE A 9 9.33 -25.49 -15.82
N SER A 10 9.98 -26.64 -16.06
CA SER A 10 9.34 -27.95 -16.06
C SER A 10 9.48 -28.60 -14.68
N ALA A 11 8.38 -28.71 -13.93
CA ALA A 11 8.28 -29.57 -12.76
C ALA A 11 7.89 -31.00 -13.22
N LEU A 12 8.69 -31.98 -12.82
CA LEU A 12 8.49 -33.39 -13.13
C LEU A 12 7.45 -33.98 -12.16
N ILE A 13 6.26 -34.32 -12.65
CA ILE A 13 5.26 -35.11 -11.91
C ILE A 13 5.08 -36.44 -12.63
N ILE A 14 5.38 -37.53 -11.93
CA ILE A 14 5.17 -38.91 -12.39
C ILE A 14 3.78 -39.35 -11.91
N GLY A 15 2.91 -39.73 -12.86
CA GLY A 15 1.76 -40.59 -12.63
C GLY A 15 0.39 -39.90 -12.65
N GLY A 16 -0.35 -40.10 -13.75
CA GLY A 16 -1.75 -39.68 -13.92
C GLY A 16 -1.90 -38.48 -14.83
N SER A 17 -2.33 -38.70 -16.08
CA SER A 17 -2.57 -37.66 -17.08
C SER A 17 -3.77 -36.78 -16.72
N LEU A 18 -3.53 -35.73 -15.94
CA LEU A 18 -4.29 -34.48 -15.98
C LEU A 18 -3.45 -33.52 -16.81
N SER A 19 -4.00 -33.01 -17.92
CA SER A 19 -3.34 -31.92 -18.64
C SER A 19 -3.15 -30.77 -17.67
N ALA A 20 -1.93 -30.30 -17.48
CA ALA A 20 -1.69 -29.07 -16.73
C ALA A 20 -2.53 -27.96 -17.37
N GLU A 21 -3.53 -27.45 -16.63
CA GLU A 21 -4.32 -26.31 -17.10
C GLU A 21 -3.37 -25.16 -17.37
N THR A 22 -3.43 -24.60 -18.58
CA THR A 22 -2.58 -23.47 -18.94
C THR A 22 -3.10 -22.25 -18.21
N ILE A 23 -2.25 -21.66 -17.37
CA ILE A 23 -2.55 -20.40 -16.66
C ILE A 23 -2.37 -19.26 -17.66
N GLU A 24 -3.43 -18.51 -17.92
CA GLU A 24 -3.40 -17.35 -18.78
C GLU A 24 -2.72 -16.16 -18.08
N THR A 25 -1.97 -15.39 -18.86
CA THR A 25 -1.21 -14.22 -18.39
C THR A 25 -1.84 -12.92 -18.86
N PHE A 26 -1.60 -11.82 -18.14
CA PHE A 26 -2.07 -10.50 -18.52
C PHE A 26 -1.06 -9.73 -19.40
N PRO A 27 -1.51 -8.78 -20.24
CA PRO A 27 -2.91 -8.47 -20.56
C PRO A 27 -3.58 -9.62 -21.35
N TYR A 28 -4.87 -9.78 -21.16
CA TYR A 28 -5.67 -10.84 -21.78
C TYR A 28 -6.83 -10.24 -22.58
N THR A 29 -7.17 -10.85 -23.71
CA THR A 29 -8.37 -10.54 -24.49
C THR A 29 -8.99 -11.85 -24.93
N ALA A 30 -10.28 -12.04 -24.65
CA ALA A 30 -10.99 -13.23 -25.10
C ALA A 30 -11.09 -13.22 -26.63
N ASP A 31 -11.04 -14.40 -27.24
CA ASP A 31 -11.15 -14.58 -28.69
C ASP A 31 -12.28 -15.57 -29.02
N TRP A 32 -13.51 -15.24 -28.59
CA TRP A 32 -14.68 -16.10 -28.82
C TRP A 32 -15.07 -16.09 -30.30
N LYS A 33 -14.89 -17.23 -30.99
CA LYS A 33 -15.13 -17.40 -32.42
C LYS A 33 -15.42 -18.85 -32.80
N TYR A 34 -15.82 -19.09 -34.05
CA TYR A 34 -15.83 -20.44 -34.61
C TYR A 34 -14.40 -20.87 -34.91
N ALA A 35 -14.09 -22.15 -34.70
CA ALA A 35 -12.81 -22.72 -35.11
C ALA A 35 -12.60 -22.63 -36.63
N ASP A 36 -13.70 -22.70 -37.39
CA ASP A 36 -13.74 -22.48 -38.83
C ASP A 36 -15.06 -21.77 -39.21
N GLU A 37 -14.96 -20.51 -39.62
CA GLU A 37 -16.11 -19.68 -40.00
C GLU A 37 -16.83 -20.16 -41.26
N SER A 38 -16.26 -21.11 -42.02
CA SER A 38 -16.92 -21.71 -43.18
C SER A 38 -17.89 -22.84 -42.80
N ASN A 39 -17.80 -23.39 -41.60
CA ASN A 39 -18.64 -24.48 -41.10
C ASN A 39 -19.93 -23.96 -40.43
N VAL A 40 -20.72 -23.20 -41.20
CA VAL A 40 -21.99 -22.60 -40.76
C VAL A 40 -23.16 -23.55 -41.06
N GLY A 41 -23.87 -24.01 -40.03
CA GLY A 41 -24.99 -24.95 -40.11
C GLY A 41 -26.37 -24.30 -39.92
N SER A 42 -27.44 -25.11 -39.94
CA SER A 42 -28.83 -24.64 -39.79
C SER A 42 -29.17 -24.10 -38.39
N ASN A 43 -28.37 -24.49 -37.38
CA ASN A 43 -28.51 -24.04 -35.99
C ASN A 43 -27.55 -22.91 -35.63
N THR A 44 -26.73 -22.44 -36.57
CA THR A 44 -25.70 -21.45 -36.28
C THR A 44 -26.28 -20.13 -35.79
N GLY A 45 -25.65 -19.58 -34.74
CA GLY A 45 -26.11 -18.37 -34.07
C GLY A 45 -27.38 -18.55 -33.26
N LYS A 46 -27.65 -19.77 -32.80
CA LYS A 46 -28.80 -20.10 -31.95
C LYS A 46 -28.34 -20.83 -30.68
N PRO A 47 -29.16 -20.86 -29.63
CA PRO A 47 -28.86 -21.62 -28.42
C PRO A 47 -28.66 -23.13 -28.58
N SER A 48 -29.10 -23.70 -29.71
CA SER A 48 -28.95 -25.12 -30.05
C SER A 48 -27.79 -25.39 -31.03
N ASP A 49 -26.90 -24.41 -31.20
CA ASP A 49 -25.72 -24.56 -32.05
C ASP A 49 -24.71 -25.54 -31.43
N ASP A 50 -23.93 -26.18 -32.30
CA ASP A 50 -22.94 -27.16 -31.88
C ASP A 50 -21.69 -26.46 -31.35
N GLN A 51 -21.51 -26.48 -30.02
CA GLN A 51 -20.37 -25.84 -29.36
C GLN A 51 -19.03 -26.51 -29.68
N SER A 52 -19.01 -27.74 -30.21
CA SER A 52 -17.76 -28.38 -30.65
C SER A 52 -17.11 -27.66 -31.85
N LEU A 53 -17.87 -26.78 -32.51
CA LEU A 53 -17.38 -25.93 -33.61
C LEU A 53 -16.73 -24.63 -33.11
N TYR A 54 -16.74 -24.37 -31.80
CA TYR A 54 -16.21 -23.12 -31.24
C TYR A 54 -14.74 -23.24 -30.88
N ASP A 55 -14.01 -22.14 -31.07
CA ASP A 55 -12.73 -21.88 -30.44
C ASP A 55 -12.92 -20.67 -29.52
N LEU A 56 -13.04 -20.94 -28.22
CA LEU A 56 -13.31 -19.89 -27.22
C LEU A 56 -12.04 -19.49 -26.44
N GLY A 57 -10.85 -19.92 -26.87
CA GLY A 57 -9.59 -19.54 -26.21
C GLY A 57 -9.55 -19.92 -24.73
N GLY A 58 -9.93 -21.17 -24.41
CA GLY A 58 -9.97 -21.70 -23.04
C GLY A 58 -11.25 -21.39 -22.25
N TRP A 59 -12.14 -20.54 -22.76
CA TRP A 59 -13.46 -20.36 -22.15
C TRP A 59 -14.36 -21.55 -22.44
N THR A 60 -15.29 -21.81 -21.52
CA THR A 60 -16.33 -22.84 -21.69
C THR A 60 -17.69 -22.22 -21.44
N SER A 61 -18.65 -22.50 -22.31
CA SER A 61 -20.04 -22.11 -22.06
C SER A 61 -20.85 -23.31 -21.56
N ILE A 62 -21.43 -23.17 -20.37
CA ILE A 62 -22.04 -24.28 -19.64
C ILE A 62 -23.48 -23.92 -19.32
N ALA A 63 -24.40 -24.80 -19.73
CA ALA A 63 -25.75 -24.83 -19.19
C ALA A 63 -25.67 -25.40 -17.76
N GLY A 64 -25.90 -24.58 -16.75
CA GLY A 64 -25.90 -25.01 -15.36
C GLY A 64 -27.17 -25.79 -15.04
N GLN A 65 -28.16 -25.10 -14.48
CA GLN A 65 -29.42 -25.73 -14.05
C GLN A 65 -30.52 -25.56 -15.11
N GLY A 66 -30.72 -26.58 -15.96
CA GLY A 66 -31.92 -26.70 -16.80
C GLY A 66 -32.08 -25.67 -17.92
N ASP A 67 -30.97 -25.05 -18.36
CA ASP A 67 -30.98 -23.95 -19.32
C ASP A 67 -30.13 -24.24 -20.58
N LYS A 68 -30.02 -23.26 -21.48
CA LYS A 68 -29.20 -23.34 -22.70
C LYS A 68 -27.93 -22.53 -22.53
N PRO A 69 -26.78 -23.03 -23.02
CA PRO A 69 -25.53 -22.31 -22.85
C PRO A 69 -25.49 -21.04 -23.72
N PHE A 70 -24.50 -20.19 -23.46
CA PHE A 70 -24.17 -19.10 -24.36
C PHE A 70 -23.71 -19.66 -25.72
N TYR A 71 -23.96 -18.91 -26.78
CA TYR A 71 -23.61 -19.24 -28.15
C TYR A 71 -22.99 -18.02 -28.84
N ILE A 72 -22.22 -18.24 -29.91
CA ILE A 72 -21.59 -17.13 -30.64
C ILE A 72 -22.67 -16.30 -31.33
N ALA A 73 -22.61 -14.98 -31.14
CA ALA A 73 -23.62 -14.08 -31.67
C ALA A 73 -23.53 -13.93 -33.19
N PHE A 74 -24.67 -13.80 -33.85
CA PHE A 74 -24.75 -13.53 -35.30
C PHE A 74 -25.40 -12.19 -35.59
N SER A 75 -24.92 -11.52 -36.63
CA SER A 75 -25.60 -10.38 -37.21
C SER A 75 -25.46 -10.38 -38.71
N LYS A 76 -26.59 -10.17 -39.42
CA LYS A 76 -26.62 -10.08 -40.89
C LYS A 76 -25.92 -11.25 -41.60
N GLY A 77 -26.01 -12.46 -41.04
CA GLY A 77 -25.47 -13.69 -41.63
C GLY A 77 -23.99 -13.96 -41.34
N ALA A 78 -23.34 -13.20 -40.45
CA ALA A 78 -21.96 -13.44 -40.05
C ALA A 78 -21.82 -13.53 -38.51
N PRO A 79 -20.87 -14.35 -38.01
CA PRO A 79 -20.54 -14.37 -36.59
C PRO A 79 -19.95 -13.02 -36.16
N LEU A 80 -20.21 -12.64 -34.92
CA LEU A 80 -19.60 -11.47 -34.30
C LEU A 80 -18.39 -11.93 -33.48
N SER A 81 -17.21 -11.40 -33.80
CA SER A 81 -15.98 -11.68 -33.07
C SER A 81 -16.09 -11.27 -31.60
N ASN A 82 -15.51 -12.08 -30.70
CA ASN A 82 -15.47 -11.86 -29.25
C ASN A 82 -16.85 -11.46 -28.70
N THR A 83 -17.90 -12.16 -29.14
CA THR A 83 -19.28 -11.83 -28.81
C THR A 83 -20.07 -13.11 -28.57
N MET A 84 -20.55 -13.26 -27.34
CA MET A 84 -21.43 -14.35 -26.93
C MET A 84 -22.83 -13.81 -26.64
N GLU A 85 -23.83 -14.61 -26.96
CA GLU A 85 -25.23 -14.36 -26.66
C GLU A 85 -25.81 -15.47 -25.80
N PHE A 86 -26.81 -15.12 -25.03
CA PHE A 86 -27.64 -16.02 -24.26
C PHE A 86 -29.10 -15.67 -24.55
N VAL A 87 -29.92 -16.67 -24.87
CA VAL A 87 -31.37 -16.48 -24.97
C VAL A 87 -31.94 -16.72 -23.60
N ASP A 88 -32.35 -15.64 -22.96
CA ASP A 88 -33.10 -15.69 -21.73
C ASP A 88 -34.53 -16.19 -22.03
N GLY A 89 -34.82 -17.37 -21.51
CA GLY A 89 -36.12 -18.02 -21.65
C GLY A 89 -37.13 -17.53 -20.60
N GLN A 90 -38.39 -17.91 -20.79
CA GLN A 90 -39.48 -17.66 -19.84
C GLN A 90 -39.02 -17.83 -18.38
N GLN A 91 -39.23 -16.82 -17.53
CA GLN A 91 -38.80 -16.68 -16.13
C GLN A 91 -39.59 -17.62 -15.18
N THR A 92 -39.95 -18.81 -15.66
CA THR A 92 -40.88 -19.75 -15.02
C THR A 92 -40.17 -20.88 -14.24
N SER A 93 -38.84 -20.98 -14.33
CA SER A 93 -38.01 -21.94 -13.57
C SER A 93 -36.63 -21.35 -13.27
N ILE A 94 -35.94 -21.87 -12.25
CA ILE A 94 -34.53 -21.48 -11.96
C ILE A 94 -33.67 -22.01 -13.10
N LYS A 95 -33.25 -21.09 -13.97
CA LYS A 95 -32.39 -21.33 -15.12
C LYS A 95 -31.12 -20.54 -14.96
N ILE A 96 -29.98 -21.23 -15.11
CA ILE A 96 -28.67 -20.64 -14.89
C ILE A 96 -27.73 -21.10 -16.00
N SER A 97 -27.06 -20.14 -16.61
CA SER A 97 -26.09 -20.36 -17.65
C SER A 97 -24.80 -19.60 -17.36
N TYR A 98 -23.67 -20.23 -17.67
CA TYR A 98 -22.35 -19.71 -17.39
C TYR A 98 -21.52 -19.59 -18.65
N LEU A 99 -20.73 -18.53 -18.71
CA LEU A 99 -19.55 -18.43 -19.55
C LEU A 99 -18.35 -18.37 -18.60
N VAL A 100 -17.61 -19.48 -18.52
CA VAL A 100 -16.53 -19.71 -17.56
C VAL A 100 -15.20 -19.50 -18.25
N SER A 101 -14.31 -18.73 -17.63
CA SER A 101 -13.00 -18.41 -18.20
C SER A 101 -11.99 -19.55 -18.04
N PRO A 102 -10.85 -19.49 -18.76
CA PRO A 102 -9.66 -20.22 -18.35
C PRO A 102 -9.15 -19.74 -16.97
N VAL A 103 -8.14 -20.43 -16.43
CA VAL A 103 -7.52 -20.06 -15.16
C VAL A 103 -6.57 -18.89 -15.34
N PHE A 104 -6.70 -17.87 -14.50
CA PHE A 104 -5.82 -16.70 -14.43
C PHE A 104 -5.05 -16.67 -13.11
N ASN A 105 -3.89 -16.01 -13.12
CA ASN A 105 -3.10 -15.75 -11.91
C ASN A 105 -3.20 -14.27 -11.49
N PHE A 106 -3.96 -14.00 -10.41
CA PHE A 106 -4.13 -12.69 -9.78
C PHE A 106 -3.23 -12.53 -8.53
N SER A 107 -2.18 -13.32 -8.38
CA SER A 107 -1.35 -13.31 -7.16
C SER A 107 -0.44 -12.09 -7.01
N ASP A 108 -0.24 -11.33 -8.09
CA ASP A 108 0.61 -10.13 -8.08
C ASP A 108 -0.09 -8.97 -7.36
N LYS A 109 0.43 -8.63 -6.16
CA LYS A 109 -0.09 -7.54 -5.34
C LYS A 109 0.35 -6.15 -5.82
N THR A 110 1.32 -6.10 -6.75
CA THR A 110 1.90 -4.85 -7.26
C THR A 110 1.18 -4.32 -8.49
N THR A 111 0.32 -5.14 -9.11
CA THR A 111 -0.50 -4.74 -10.26
C THR A 111 -1.97 -5.04 -9.98
N SER A 112 -2.84 -4.05 -10.25
CA SER A 112 -4.28 -4.22 -10.26
C SER A 112 -4.73 -4.70 -11.64
N GLN A 113 -5.62 -5.68 -11.66
CA GLN A 113 -6.24 -6.16 -12.90
C GLN A 113 -7.58 -5.44 -13.11
N ILE A 114 -7.78 -4.90 -14.31
CA ILE A 114 -9.04 -4.29 -14.74
C ILE A 114 -9.76 -5.26 -15.66
N ILE A 115 -10.91 -5.76 -15.22
CA ILE A 115 -11.81 -6.58 -16.05
C ILE A 115 -12.74 -5.62 -16.79
N SER A 116 -12.78 -5.71 -18.13
CA SER A 116 -13.71 -4.92 -18.92
C SER A 116 -14.34 -5.69 -20.06
N PHE A 117 -15.59 -5.36 -20.35
CA PHE A 117 -16.40 -5.90 -21.44
C PHE A 117 -17.62 -5.00 -21.68
N LYS A 118 -18.40 -5.29 -22.72
CA LYS A 118 -19.72 -4.68 -22.92
C LYS A 118 -20.81 -5.71 -22.79
N CYS A 119 -21.95 -5.32 -22.23
CA CYS A 119 -23.13 -6.17 -22.18
C CYS A 119 -24.44 -5.40 -22.34
N GLY A 120 -25.50 -6.12 -22.71
CA GLY A 120 -26.83 -5.54 -22.87
C GLY A 120 -27.87 -6.56 -23.33
N LYS A 121 -29.11 -6.11 -23.46
CA LYS A 121 -30.29 -6.91 -23.82
C LYS A 121 -30.95 -6.42 -25.10
N GLU A 122 -31.63 -7.31 -25.81
CA GLU A 122 -32.36 -6.97 -27.03
C GLU A 122 -33.63 -6.16 -26.75
N ASN A 123 -34.42 -6.58 -25.75
CA ASN A 123 -35.70 -5.98 -25.39
C ASN A 123 -36.00 -6.13 -23.87
N THR A 124 -37.28 -6.19 -23.46
CA THR A 124 -37.75 -6.21 -22.06
C THR A 124 -37.53 -7.55 -21.34
N ALA A 125 -37.50 -7.52 -19.99
CA ALA A 125 -37.21 -8.61 -19.05
C ALA A 125 -35.78 -9.16 -19.16
N ILE A 126 -35.06 -9.33 -18.04
CA ILE A 126 -33.77 -10.02 -18.05
C ILE A 126 -33.61 -10.90 -16.82
N SER A 127 -33.01 -12.06 -17.02
CA SER A 127 -32.11 -12.68 -16.07
C SER A 127 -31.04 -11.69 -15.61
N ASN A 128 -30.74 -11.70 -14.31
CA ASN A 128 -29.60 -10.98 -13.77
C ASN A 128 -28.32 -11.49 -14.44
N LEU A 129 -27.54 -10.57 -15.01
CA LEU A 129 -26.21 -10.86 -15.54
C LEU A 129 -25.18 -10.40 -14.51
N GLU A 130 -24.30 -11.32 -14.13
CA GLU A 130 -23.35 -11.12 -13.04
C GLU A 130 -21.94 -11.52 -13.47
N LEU A 131 -20.95 -10.76 -13.00
CA LEU A 131 -19.54 -11.11 -13.07
C LEU A 131 -19.14 -11.70 -11.71
N LEU A 132 -18.62 -12.91 -11.74
CA LEU A 132 -18.28 -13.71 -10.57
C LEU A 132 -16.83 -14.21 -10.68
N TYR A 133 -16.27 -14.64 -9.57
CA TYR A 133 -15.03 -15.42 -9.56
C TYR A 133 -15.06 -16.55 -8.53
N THR A 134 -14.16 -17.50 -8.71
CA THR A 134 -13.83 -18.52 -7.73
C THR A 134 -12.32 -18.79 -7.76
N THR A 135 -11.79 -19.40 -6.70
CA THR A 135 -10.36 -19.75 -6.59
C THR A 135 -10.10 -21.25 -6.55
N ASN A 136 -11.17 -22.06 -6.54
CA ASN A 136 -11.15 -23.51 -6.35
C ASN A 136 -12.07 -24.24 -7.35
N TYR A 137 -12.16 -23.76 -8.59
CA TYR A 137 -12.99 -24.39 -9.62
C TYR A 137 -12.53 -25.83 -9.89
N THR A 138 -13.46 -26.79 -9.85
CA THR A 138 -13.20 -28.23 -10.06
C THR A 138 -13.80 -28.77 -11.36
N GLY A 139 -14.35 -27.89 -12.21
CA GLY A 139 -14.99 -28.26 -13.47
C GLY A 139 -16.51 -28.38 -13.44
N ASP A 140 -17.15 -28.23 -12.27
CA ASP A 140 -18.62 -28.27 -12.14
C ASP A 140 -19.18 -26.94 -11.60
N VAL A 141 -19.90 -26.22 -12.46
CA VAL A 141 -20.48 -24.91 -12.13
C VAL A 141 -21.59 -24.98 -11.08
N ASN A 142 -22.26 -26.13 -10.93
CA ASN A 142 -23.41 -26.27 -10.02
C ASN A 142 -22.99 -26.50 -8.56
N THR A 143 -21.81 -27.07 -8.35
CA THR A 143 -21.24 -27.32 -7.01
C THR A 143 -20.20 -26.27 -6.61
N THR A 144 -19.77 -25.43 -7.56
CA THR A 144 -18.81 -24.35 -7.31
C THR A 144 -19.44 -23.21 -6.51
N GLU A 145 -18.73 -22.78 -5.45
CA GLU A 145 -19.05 -21.54 -4.75
C GLU A 145 -18.47 -20.34 -5.52
N TRP A 146 -19.35 -19.40 -5.88
CA TRP A 146 -19.01 -18.21 -6.67
C TRP A 146 -19.10 -16.95 -5.82
N THR A 147 -18.04 -16.15 -5.82
CA THR A 147 -18.02 -14.82 -5.19
C THR A 147 -18.36 -13.74 -6.23
N PRO A 148 -19.37 -12.88 -6.00
CA PRO A 148 -19.70 -11.81 -6.93
C PRO A 148 -18.62 -10.71 -6.98
N ILE A 149 -18.20 -10.35 -8.19
CA ILE A 149 -17.43 -9.12 -8.46
C ILE A 149 -18.40 -7.97 -8.69
N LYS A 150 -19.41 -8.18 -9.54
CA LYS A 150 -20.44 -7.18 -9.85
C LYS A 150 -21.72 -7.87 -10.33
N THR A 151 -22.85 -7.48 -9.76
CA THR A 151 -24.19 -7.98 -10.13
C THR A 151 -24.97 -6.89 -10.87
N ASN A 152 -26.12 -7.25 -11.45
CA ASN A 152 -27.00 -6.32 -12.17
C ASN A 152 -26.25 -5.54 -13.26
N LEU A 153 -25.45 -6.25 -14.06
CA LEU A 153 -24.54 -5.64 -15.03
C LEU A 153 -25.28 -4.87 -16.14
N ILE A 154 -26.54 -5.18 -16.39
CA ILE A 154 -27.35 -4.55 -17.43
C ILE A 154 -28.36 -3.61 -16.76
N PRO A 155 -28.27 -2.28 -17.00
CA PRO A 155 -29.26 -1.33 -16.51
C PRO A 155 -30.68 -1.65 -17.00
N GLU A 156 -31.70 -1.37 -16.19
CA GLU A 156 -33.09 -1.66 -16.53
C GLU A 156 -33.54 -0.98 -17.83
N ASP A 157 -33.09 0.26 -18.04
CA ASP A 157 -33.43 1.12 -19.18
C ASP A 157 -32.60 0.85 -20.44
N GLN A 158 -31.56 0.00 -20.36
CA GLN A 158 -30.74 -0.37 -21.50
C GLN A 158 -31.53 -1.28 -22.45
N SER A 159 -31.57 -0.96 -23.75
CA SER A 159 -32.21 -1.81 -24.75
C SER A 159 -31.54 -1.71 -26.12
N GLY A 160 -31.43 -2.85 -26.79
CA GLY A 160 -30.79 -3.03 -28.08
C GLY A 160 -29.37 -3.61 -28.00
N LEU A 161 -29.01 -4.41 -29.00
CA LEU A 161 -27.74 -5.15 -29.04
C LEU A 161 -26.65 -4.49 -29.92
N GLY A 162 -26.92 -3.31 -30.49
CA GLY A 162 -25.91 -2.56 -31.24
C GLY A 162 -24.78 -2.08 -30.32
N ASP A 163 -23.53 -2.04 -30.80
CA ASP A 163 -22.36 -1.73 -29.96
C ASP A 163 -22.45 -0.37 -29.23
N SER A 164 -23.17 0.61 -29.80
CA SER A 164 -23.43 1.92 -29.20
C SER A 164 -24.57 1.93 -28.17
N LYS A 165 -25.32 0.82 -28.06
CA LYS A 165 -26.42 0.62 -27.11
C LYS A 165 -26.00 -0.24 -25.92
N LEU A 166 -24.93 -1.02 -26.05
CA LEU A 166 -24.41 -1.86 -24.97
C LEU A 166 -23.75 -1.01 -23.88
N THR A 167 -23.94 -1.41 -22.64
CA THR A 167 -23.28 -0.81 -21.47
C THR A 167 -21.85 -1.30 -21.38
N THR A 168 -20.92 -0.39 -21.09
CA THR A 168 -19.53 -0.78 -20.81
C THR A 168 -19.36 -1.08 -19.33
N ILE A 169 -18.82 -2.24 -19.03
CA ILE A 169 -18.42 -2.68 -17.70
C ILE A 169 -16.90 -2.55 -17.63
N SER A 170 -16.42 -1.89 -16.59
CA SER A 170 -15.00 -1.78 -16.25
C SER A 170 -14.87 -1.85 -14.74
N VAL A 171 -14.15 -2.84 -14.22
CA VAL A 171 -14.00 -3.08 -12.79
C VAL A 171 -12.54 -3.35 -12.47
N THR A 172 -11.95 -2.51 -11.63
CA THR A 172 -10.64 -2.77 -11.02
C THR A 172 -10.83 -3.77 -9.88
N THR A 173 -10.08 -4.87 -9.93
CA THR A 173 -10.18 -5.94 -8.92
C THR A 173 -9.08 -5.83 -7.88
N ASN A 174 -9.37 -6.31 -6.66
CA ASN A 174 -8.41 -6.51 -5.58
C ASN A 174 -8.24 -8.01 -5.26
N ILE A 175 -8.56 -8.89 -6.21
CA ILE A 175 -8.45 -10.33 -6.04
C ILE A 175 -6.96 -10.67 -5.89
N THR A 176 -6.61 -11.56 -4.96
CA THR A 176 -5.23 -12.02 -4.78
C THR A 176 -5.20 -13.53 -4.63
N SER A 177 -5.03 -14.24 -5.74
CA SER A 177 -4.97 -15.71 -5.79
C SER A 177 -4.18 -16.20 -7.01
N PRO A 178 -3.35 -17.26 -6.89
CA PRO A 178 -2.63 -17.84 -8.02
C PRO A 178 -3.53 -18.55 -9.02
N THR A 179 -4.74 -18.94 -8.58
CA THR A 179 -5.74 -19.61 -9.39
C THR A 179 -7.06 -18.86 -9.25
N VAL A 180 -7.49 -18.23 -10.33
CA VAL A 180 -8.78 -17.52 -10.41
C VAL A 180 -9.48 -17.97 -11.68
N VAL A 181 -10.72 -18.42 -11.52
CA VAL A 181 -11.64 -18.64 -12.64
C VAL A 181 -12.73 -17.59 -12.52
N LEU A 182 -12.97 -16.87 -13.61
CA LEU A 182 -14.04 -15.90 -13.74
C LEU A 182 -15.25 -16.58 -14.37
N ALA A 183 -16.44 -16.11 -14.03
CA ALA A 183 -17.65 -16.47 -14.74
C ALA A 183 -18.52 -15.26 -15.01
N ILE A 184 -19.13 -15.25 -16.19
CA ILE A 184 -20.30 -14.44 -16.48
C ILE A 184 -21.50 -15.35 -16.34
N ARG A 185 -22.35 -15.07 -15.35
CA ARG A 185 -23.54 -15.86 -15.05
C ARG A 185 -24.77 -15.10 -15.48
N ALA A 186 -25.61 -15.74 -16.28
CA ALA A 186 -27.00 -15.35 -16.45
C ALA A 186 -27.84 -16.24 -15.51
N ALA A 187 -28.58 -15.63 -14.60
CA ALA A 187 -29.45 -16.33 -13.66
C ALA A 187 -30.82 -15.64 -13.57
N LYS A 188 -31.86 -16.37 -13.20
CA LYS A 188 -33.19 -15.80 -12.93
C LYS A 188 -33.07 -14.55 -12.03
N ASP A 189 -33.74 -13.47 -12.41
CA ASP A 189 -33.90 -12.30 -11.56
C ASP A 189 -35.15 -12.47 -10.68
N ASP A 190 -34.96 -12.75 -9.39
CA ASP A 190 -36.05 -12.97 -8.46
C ASP A 190 -36.85 -11.70 -8.14
N ASN A 191 -36.34 -10.51 -8.49
CA ASN A 191 -37.02 -9.24 -8.31
C ASN A 191 -37.76 -8.79 -9.58
N TYR A 192 -37.70 -9.57 -10.66
CA TYR A 192 -38.36 -9.22 -11.91
C TYR A 192 -39.90 -9.29 -11.77
N SER A 193 -40.58 -8.20 -12.12
CA SER A 193 -42.04 -8.03 -11.95
C SER A 193 -42.83 -7.92 -13.25
N GLY A 194 -42.19 -8.10 -14.41
CA GLY A 194 -42.86 -8.03 -15.71
C GLY A 194 -43.30 -9.38 -16.28
N ASP A 195 -43.51 -9.45 -17.60
CA ASP A 195 -44.04 -10.65 -18.26
C ASP A 195 -43.04 -11.81 -18.25
N ALA A 196 -43.26 -12.77 -17.35
CA ALA A 196 -42.44 -13.97 -17.21
C ALA A 196 -42.47 -14.91 -18.45
N SER A 197 -43.33 -14.65 -19.44
CA SER A 197 -43.40 -15.41 -20.70
C SER A 197 -42.54 -14.82 -21.83
N ALA A 198 -41.99 -13.61 -21.64
CA ALA A 198 -41.14 -12.95 -22.60
C ALA A 198 -39.78 -13.67 -22.77
N GLN A 199 -39.23 -13.61 -23.98
CA GLN A 199 -37.86 -14.05 -24.28
C GLN A 199 -37.04 -12.85 -24.76
N THR A 200 -35.80 -12.76 -24.29
CA THR A 200 -34.85 -11.74 -24.74
C THR A 200 -33.51 -12.37 -25.05
N LYS A 201 -32.66 -11.65 -25.77
CA LYS A 201 -31.25 -12.00 -25.93
C LYS A 201 -30.41 -11.08 -25.07
N ILE A 202 -29.52 -11.67 -24.29
CA ILE A 202 -28.45 -10.97 -23.60
C ILE A 202 -27.18 -11.16 -24.41
N ARG A 203 -26.42 -10.08 -24.62
CA ARG A 203 -25.15 -10.09 -25.33
C ARG A 203 -24.03 -9.66 -24.40
N VAL A 204 -22.88 -10.33 -24.53
CA VAL A 204 -21.61 -9.98 -23.90
C VAL A 204 -20.56 -9.91 -25.00
N THR A 205 -19.73 -8.87 -25.02
CA THR A 205 -18.71 -8.69 -26.06
C THR A 205 -17.48 -7.98 -25.53
N LYS A 206 -16.36 -8.14 -26.25
CA LYS A 206 -15.10 -7.40 -26.01
C LYS A 206 -14.52 -7.64 -24.61
N PHE A 207 -14.53 -8.90 -24.15
CA PHE A 207 -13.96 -9.21 -22.85
C PHE A 207 -12.43 -9.11 -22.88
N GLN A 208 -11.88 -8.36 -21.92
CA GLN A 208 -10.45 -8.18 -21.75
C GLN A 208 -10.09 -7.97 -20.28
N ILE A 209 -8.84 -8.30 -19.94
CA ILE A 209 -8.21 -8.01 -18.65
C ILE A 209 -6.93 -7.24 -18.91
N SER A 210 -6.84 -6.01 -18.42
CA SER A 210 -5.63 -5.19 -18.52
C SER A 210 -4.95 -5.04 -17.16
N LEU A 211 -3.65 -4.70 -17.18
CA LEU A 211 -2.87 -4.39 -15.98
C LEU A 211 -2.81 -2.88 -15.75
N GLU A 212 -2.93 -2.49 -14.50
CA GLU A 212 -2.60 -1.16 -13.99
C GLU A 212 -1.62 -1.36 -12.84
N GLU A 213 -0.48 -0.64 -12.81
CA GLU A 213 0.39 -0.65 -11.63
C GLU A 213 -0.44 -0.19 -10.43
N LYS A 214 -0.54 -1.04 -9.41
CA LYS A 214 -1.26 -0.68 -8.20
C LYS A 214 -0.34 0.21 -7.38
N GLU A 215 -0.65 1.50 -7.30
CA GLU A 215 0.00 2.37 -6.32
C GLU A 215 -0.25 1.78 -4.93
N LEU A 216 0.82 1.44 -4.21
CA LEU A 216 0.73 1.07 -2.81
C LEU A 216 0.40 2.33 -2.01
N ILE A 217 -0.86 2.44 -1.56
CA ILE A 217 -1.38 3.57 -0.79
C ILE A 217 -1.60 3.12 0.66
N GLU A 218 -0.82 3.67 1.59
CA GLU A 218 -0.90 3.40 3.02
C GLU A 218 -1.76 4.44 3.73
N SER A 219 -2.55 4.06 4.74
CA SER A 219 -3.41 4.99 5.49
C SER A 219 -2.76 5.53 6.76
N ILE A 220 -3.24 6.68 7.25
CA ILE A 220 -2.86 7.24 8.56
C ILE A 220 -3.71 6.61 9.68
N PRO A 221 -3.16 6.37 10.90
CA PRO A 221 -1.77 6.57 11.29
C PRO A 221 -0.83 5.60 10.56
N TYR A 222 0.27 6.13 10.05
CA TYR A 222 1.26 5.36 9.32
C TYR A 222 2.48 5.13 10.20
N GLU A 223 3.01 3.91 10.20
CA GLU A 223 4.30 3.57 10.79
C GLU A 223 5.10 2.75 9.79
N ALA A 224 6.29 3.23 9.46
CA ALA A 224 7.19 2.52 8.57
C ALA A 224 7.66 1.22 9.21
N LYS A 225 7.61 0.14 8.43
CA LYS A 225 8.02 -1.20 8.86
C LYS A 225 9.26 -1.59 8.09
N TRP A 226 10.43 -1.41 8.71
CA TRP A 226 11.72 -1.77 8.13
C TRP A 226 12.31 -2.94 8.90
N ASN A 227 12.16 -4.15 8.37
CA ASN A 227 12.51 -5.39 9.06
C ASN A 227 13.13 -6.40 8.10
N TYR A 228 13.88 -7.36 8.62
CA TYR A 228 14.19 -8.57 7.88
C TYR A 228 12.94 -9.41 7.72
N LYS A 229 12.91 -10.20 6.65
CA LYS A 229 11.85 -11.18 6.39
C LYS A 229 11.53 -12.02 7.65
N PRO A 230 10.24 -12.20 8.01
CA PRO A 230 9.84 -12.87 9.24
C PRO A 230 10.45 -14.26 9.43
N GLU A 231 10.64 -15.03 8.36
CA GLU A 231 11.24 -16.36 8.40
C GLU A 231 12.73 -16.39 8.81
N LEU A 232 13.39 -15.23 8.87
CA LEU A 232 14.78 -15.10 9.31
C LEU A 232 14.90 -14.73 10.79
N ILE A 233 13.80 -14.34 11.43
CA ILE A 233 13.81 -13.68 12.74
C ILE A 233 12.84 -14.35 13.73
N ASN A 234 13.29 -14.50 14.97
CA ASN A 234 12.44 -14.89 16.08
C ASN A 234 11.51 -13.72 16.47
N ALA A 235 10.20 -13.93 16.37
CA ALA A 235 9.19 -12.91 16.65
C ALA A 235 9.21 -12.38 18.09
N ALA A 236 9.68 -13.17 19.07
CA ALA A 236 9.63 -12.79 20.49
C ALA A 236 10.74 -11.80 20.88
N ASP A 237 11.92 -11.91 20.28
CA ASP A 237 13.11 -11.14 20.70
C ASP A 237 13.93 -10.55 19.55
N SER A 238 13.42 -10.65 18.31
CA SER A 238 14.05 -10.15 17.08
C SER A 238 15.41 -10.76 16.75
N THR A 239 15.82 -11.86 17.40
CA THR A 239 17.07 -12.55 17.09
C THR A 239 17.00 -13.30 15.77
N PHE A 240 18.13 -13.41 15.06
CA PHE A 240 18.18 -14.25 13.85
C PHE A 240 17.99 -15.72 14.21
N ILE A 241 17.14 -16.42 13.46
CA ILE A 241 16.90 -17.85 13.65
C ILE A 241 18.19 -18.64 13.40
N ASP A 242 18.93 -18.30 12.35
CA ASP A 242 20.26 -18.86 12.07
C ASP A 242 21.38 -17.88 12.45
N GLN A 243 21.90 -18.06 13.66
CA GLN A 243 23.03 -17.30 14.19
C GLN A 243 24.37 -17.58 13.49
N LYS A 244 24.52 -18.75 12.84
CA LYS A 244 25.77 -19.13 12.17
C LYS A 244 25.89 -18.46 10.80
N SER A 245 24.78 -18.40 10.07
CA SER A 245 24.73 -17.82 8.71
C SER A 245 24.41 -16.32 8.71
N TYR A 246 24.23 -15.69 9.88
CA TYR A 246 23.94 -14.26 10.04
C TYR A 246 24.76 -13.33 9.12
N SER A 247 26.07 -13.56 9.00
CA SER A 247 26.95 -12.68 8.22
C SER A 247 26.70 -12.71 6.71
N GLU A 248 26.09 -13.77 6.20
CA GLU A 248 25.66 -13.90 4.82
C GLU A 248 24.27 -13.29 4.65
N ILE A 249 23.36 -13.57 5.60
CA ILE A 249 21.99 -13.05 5.62
C ILE A 249 21.94 -11.53 5.49
N ILE A 250 22.79 -10.80 6.23
CA ILE A 250 22.78 -9.32 6.25
C ILE A 250 23.32 -8.65 4.98
N LYS A 251 24.01 -9.40 4.11
CA LYS A 251 24.58 -8.87 2.86
C LYS A 251 23.58 -8.87 1.71
N GLU A 252 22.56 -9.70 1.79
CA GLU A 252 21.59 -9.89 0.72
C GLU A 252 20.37 -8.99 0.92
N SER A 253 20.27 -7.92 0.11
CA SER A 253 19.18 -6.95 0.21
C SER A 253 17.79 -7.56 -0.07
N SER A 254 17.72 -8.71 -0.74
CA SER A 254 16.48 -9.48 -0.93
C SER A 254 15.92 -10.06 0.37
N ASN A 255 16.67 -10.03 1.46
CA ASN A 255 16.23 -10.46 2.80
C ASN A 255 15.55 -9.33 3.59
N TRP A 256 15.52 -8.11 3.04
CA TRP A 256 14.93 -6.94 3.66
C TRP A 256 13.47 -6.77 3.23
N GLU A 257 12.60 -6.45 4.18
CA GLU A 257 11.22 -6.03 3.98
C GLU A 257 11.08 -4.58 4.42
N PHE A 258 11.08 -3.70 3.41
CA PHE A 258 10.93 -2.26 3.59
C PHE A 258 9.48 -1.80 3.47
N ASN A 259 8.52 -2.72 3.27
CA ASN A 259 7.07 -2.44 3.19
C ASN A 259 6.74 -1.23 2.30
N GLY A 260 7.18 -1.33 1.04
CA GLY A 260 6.99 -0.28 0.03
C GLY A 260 8.09 0.78 -0.02
N TRP A 261 8.97 0.87 0.98
CA TRP A 261 10.12 1.77 0.88
C TRP A 261 11.18 1.21 -0.08
N ALA A 262 11.84 2.12 -0.80
CA ALA A 262 12.88 1.78 -1.77
C ALA A 262 14.14 2.64 -1.56
N SER A 263 15.31 2.00 -1.57
CA SER A 263 16.59 2.70 -1.57
C SER A 263 17.09 2.86 -3.01
N HIS A 264 17.39 4.10 -3.41
CA HIS A 264 18.01 4.41 -4.69
C HIS A 264 19.37 5.06 -4.43
N ARG A 265 20.41 4.53 -5.07
CA ARG A 265 21.78 4.99 -4.88
C ARG A 265 22.48 5.21 -6.20
N GLU A 266 23.44 6.12 -6.20
CA GLU A 266 24.45 6.16 -7.26
C GLU A 266 25.47 5.03 -7.11
N THR A 267 26.12 4.63 -8.21
CA THR A 267 26.97 3.42 -8.34
C THR A 267 28.07 3.29 -7.27
N LYS A 268 28.52 4.40 -6.68
CA LYS A 268 29.62 4.44 -5.72
C LYS A 268 29.16 4.54 -4.25
N SER A 269 27.86 4.48 -4.01
CA SER A 269 27.29 4.60 -2.68
C SER A 269 26.83 3.27 -2.10
N ARG A 270 26.44 3.27 -0.83
CA ARG A 270 25.85 2.13 -0.10
C ARG A 270 24.35 2.35 0.08
N ASP A 271 23.60 1.27 0.02
CA ASP A 271 22.17 1.29 0.37
C ASP A 271 21.98 1.60 1.86
N PHE A 272 20.78 2.09 2.17
CA PHE A 272 20.26 1.98 3.53
C PHE A 272 20.07 0.49 3.86
N SER A 273 20.55 0.07 5.02
CA SER A 273 20.46 -1.31 5.51
C SER A 273 19.69 -1.35 6.82
N ILE A 274 18.96 -2.43 7.09
CA ILE A 274 18.28 -2.59 8.38
C ILE A 274 19.32 -2.80 9.47
N LEU A 275 19.19 -2.07 10.57
CA LEU A 275 20.14 -2.13 11.68
C LEU A 275 20.10 -3.51 12.35
N THR A 276 21.28 -4.04 12.61
CA THR A 276 21.48 -5.29 13.36
C THR A 276 22.49 -5.07 14.47
N ASN A 277 22.28 -5.70 15.62
CA ASN A 277 23.23 -5.67 16.73
C ASN A 277 23.20 -6.98 17.52
N LYS A 278 23.94 -7.05 18.64
CA LYS A 278 23.85 -8.15 19.59
C LYS A 278 22.95 -7.76 20.76
N ASN A 279 22.15 -8.71 21.24
CA ASN A 279 21.47 -8.59 22.53
C ASN A 279 22.43 -8.86 23.71
N ASP A 280 21.93 -8.75 24.93
CA ASP A 280 22.70 -8.96 26.17
C ASP A 280 23.26 -10.39 26.32
N LYS A 281 22.72 -11.35 25.55
CA LYS A 281 23.20 -12.73 25.48
C LYS A 281 24.21 -12.96 24.35
N GLY A 282 24.60 -11.90 23.63
CA GLY A 282 25.54 -11.96 22.51
C GLY A 282 24.95 -12.50 21.20
N LEU A 283 23.64 -12.74 21.13
CA LEU A 283 22.95 -13.21 19.93
C LEU A 283 22.66 -12.03 18.99
N TYR A 284 22.90 -12.23 17.70
CA TYR A 284 22.58 -11.25 16.68
C TYR A 284 21.06 -11.11 16.53
N ARG A 285 20.60 -9.86 16.44
CA ARG A 285 19.20 -9.48 16.27
C ARG A 285 19.07 -8.32 15.30
N GLN A 286 17.91 -8.20 14.69
CA GLN A 286 17.52 -6.95 14.05
C GLN A 286 17.11 -5.91 15.09
N ILE A 287 17.18 -4.65 14.70
CA ILE A 287 16.52 -3.55 15.39
C ILE A 287 15.38 -3.09 14.47
N PRO A 288 14.12 -3.46 14.81
CA PRO A 288 12.97 -3.11 14.01
C PRO A 288 12.87 -1.61 13.72
N ASN A 289 12.31 -1.29 12.55
CA ASN A 289 11.99 0.08 12.13
C ASN A 289 13.19 1.03 12.19
N THR A 290 14.40 0.49 12.03
CA THR A 290 15.64 1.25 12.10
C THR A 290 16.52 0.91 10.91
N VAL A 291 16.85 1.93 10.12
CA VAL A 291 17.81 1.83 9.02
C VAL A 291 19.12 2.53 9.38
N GLU A 292 20.23 1.95 8.94
CA GLU A 292 21.56 2.50 9.04
C GLU A 292 22.14 2.68 7.64
N TRP A 293 22.74 3.84 7.41
CA TRP A 293 23.52 4.15 6.22
C TRP A 293 24.93 4.54 6.64
N THR A 294 25.93 3.93 6.01
CA THR A 294 27.33 4.30 6.23
C THR A 294 27.75 5.29 5.18
N ASP A 295 28.06 6.50 5.63
CA ASP A 295 28.54 7.54 4.76
C ASP A 295 29.96 7.20 4.26
N ASN A 296 30.16 7.34 2.95
CA ASN A 296 31.38 6.97 2.24
C ASN A 296 32.22 8.19 1.87
N CYS A 297 32.54 9.07 2.83
CA CYS A 297 33.40 10.26 2.63
C CYS A 297 34.85 9.99 2.14
N LYS A 298 35.14 8.84 1.52
CA LYS A 298 36.30 8.59 0.67
C LYS A 298 35.98 8.95 -0.80
N ASN A 299 36.46 10.12 -1.21
CA ASN A 299 36.87 10.46 -2.57
C ASN A 299 35.82 10.56 -3.70
N ASN A 300 34.51 10.64 -3.44
CA ASN A 300 33.52 10.88 -4.51
C ASN A 300 32.45 11.91 -4.11
N PRO A 301 32.59 13.19 -4.51
CA PRO A 301 31.65 14.27 -4.19
C PRO A 301 30.27 14.17 -4.91
N GLY A 302 29.76 12.96 -5.15
CA GLY A 302 28.52 12.70 -5.87
C GLY A 302 27.67 11.55 -5.32
N THR A 303 27.93 11.04 -4.12
CA THR A 303 27.14 9.92 -3.57
C THR A 303 25.80 10.39 -3.01
N ILE A 304 24.82 10.59 -3.88
CA ILE A 304 23.43 10.84 -3.47
C ILE A 304 22.74 9.50 -3.19
N ASN A 305 22.02 9.42 -2.08
CA ASN A 305 21.15 8.28 -1.77
C ASN A 305 19.77 8.77 -1.41
N TRP A 306 18.77 8.10 -1.95
CA TRP A 306 17.37 8.29 -1.61
C TRP A 306 16.86 7.05 -0.90
N PHE A 307 16.01 7.28 0.09
CA PHE A 307 15.18 6.26 0.71
C PHE A 307 13.75 6.76 0.69
N ILE A 308 12.93 6.18 -0.18
CA ILE A 308 11.66 6.72 -0.63
C ILE A 308 10.54 5.84 -0.08
N SER A 309 9.48 6.43 0.45
CA SER A 309 8.33 5.74 1.02
C SER A 309 7.38 5.22 -0.08
N PRO A 310 6.44 4.31 0.26
CA PRO A 310 5.24 4.13 -0.56
C PRO A 310 4.42 5.43 -0.60
N LYS A 311 3.34 5.42 -1.39
CA LYS A 311 2.37 6.50 -1.37
C LYS A 311 1.52 6.39 -0.10
N ILE A 312 1.23 7.51 0.54
CA ILE A 312 0.51 7.58 1.80
C ILE A 312 -0.71 8.47 1.62
N ASP A 313 -1.88 7.97 2.01
CA ASP A 313 -3.15 8.67 2.02
C ASP A 313 -3.20 9.69 3.17
N LEU A 314 -3.39 10.96 2.81
CA LEU A 314 -3.59 12.08 3.73
C LEU A 314 -5.04 12.55 3.78
N SER A 315 -5.98 11.83 3.15
CA SER A 315 -7.39 12.24 3.05
C SER A 315 -8.12 12.34 4.39
N ALA A 316 -7.58 11.73 5.44
CA ALA A 316 -8.06 11.93 6.81
C ALA A 316 -7.91 13.41 7.21
N GLY A 317 -8.97 14.01 7.76
CA GLY A 317 -8.94 15.40 8.22
C GLY A 317 -8.02 15.63 9.43
N GLY A 318 -7.68 16.89 9.73
CA GLY A 318 -6.86 17.27 10.89
C GLY A 318 -5.36 17.46 10.58
N THR A 319 -4.66 18.17 11.46
CA THR A 319 -3.21 18.42 11.32
C THR A 319 -2.45 17.11 11.45
N LYS A 320 -1.49 16.86 10.54
CA LYS A 320 -0.62 15.67 10.58
C LYS A 320 0.78 16.03 11.05
N TYR A 321 1.47 15.08 11.65
CA TYR A 321 2.86 15.21 12.08
C TYR A 321 3.71 14.09 11.52
N ILE A 322 4.89 14.43 11.02
CA ILE A 322 5.94 13.48 10.67
C ILE A 322 6.85 13.31 11.88
N GLN A 323 6.99 12.06 12.35
CA GLN A 323 7.82 11.72 13.49
C GLN A 323 8.87 10.69 13.13
N PHE A 324 10.11 10.89 13.58
CA PHE A 324 11.19 9.90 13.50
C PHE A 324 12.39 10.36 14.34
N TYR A 325 13.32 9.45 14.58
CA TYR A 325 14.62 9.75 15.16
C TYR A 325 15.70 9.68 14.09
N THR A 326 16.65 10.62 14.11
CA THR A 326 17.86 10.51 13.28
C THR A 326 19.10 11.04 13.98
N GLY A 327 20.28 10.53 13.62
CA GLY A 327 21.53 10.98 14.20
C GLY A 327 22.74 10.31 13.57
N LYS A 328 23.93 10.68 14.05
CA LYS A 328 25.22 10.17 13.58
C LYS A 328 26.06 9.56 14.70
N GLU A 329 26.92 8.61 14.33
CA GLU A 329 27.78 7.88 15.27
C GLU A 329 28.74 8.78 16.05
N ALA A 330 29.41 9.72 15.37
CA ALA A 330 30.51 10.47 15.95
C ALA A 330 30.42 11.98 15.65
N ALA A 331 30.87 12.80 16.62
CA ALA A 331 30.93 14.25 16.52
C ALA A 331 32.05 14.75 15.59
N ASP A 332 33.18 14.04 15.59
CA ASP A 332 34.46 14.47 15.02
C ASP A 332 34.66 14.08 13.54
N GLN A 333 33.62 13.58 12.88
CA GLN A 333 33.69 13.07 11.51
C GLN A 333 32.86 13.93 10.56
N LEU A 334 33.41 14.23 9.37
CA LEU A 334 32.63 14.85 8.30
C LEU A 334 31.58 13.86 7.81
N TYR A 335 30.37 14.35 7.62
CA TYR A 335 29.22 13.53 7.28
C TYR A 335 28.29 14.24 6.30
N SER A 336 27.58 13.46 5.51
CA SER A 336 26.47 13.84 4.67
C SER A 336 25.23 14.00 5.55
N ASN A 337 24.58 15.16 5.50
CA ASN A 337 23.36 15.33 6.28
C ASN A 337 22.18 14.62 5.58
N ILE A 338 21.13 14.34 6.36
CA ILE A 338 19.86 13.84 5.81
C ILE A 338 18.91 15.02 5.66
N GLU A 339 18.25 15.07 4.52
CA GLU A 339 17.16 15.99 4.21
C GLU A 339 15.88 15.19 3.99
N LEU A 340 14.75 15.72 4.45
CA LEU A 340 13.41 15.15 4.30
C LEU A 340 12.67 15.89 3.19
N PHE A 341 12.10 15.14 2.26
CA PHE A 341 11.33 15.64 1.12
C PHE A 341 9.95 14.97 1.03
N TYR A 342 9.07 15.59 0.24
CA TYR A 342 7.89 14.94 -0.31
C TYR A 342 7.76 15.13 -1.83
N SER A 343 6.97 14.29 -2.47
CA SER A 343 6.54 14.38 -3.87
C SER A 343 5.07 13.98 -4.00
N LEU A 344 4.36 14.63 -4.92
CA LEU A 344 2.96 14.33 -5.28
C LEU A 344 2.85 13.59 -6.62
N ASP A 345 3.95 13.50 -7.36
CA ASP A 345 4.03 13.03 -8.74
C ASP A 345 5.02 11.86 -8.93
N TYR A 346 5.57 11.32 -7.84
CA TYR A 346 6.49 10.18 -7.88
C TYR A 346 5.81 8.94 -8.47
N LYS A 347 6.46 8.35 -9.49
CA LYS A 347 6.07 7.13 -10.21
C LYS A 347 7.29 6.23 -10.43
N ASP A 348 7.93 5.83 -9.33
CA ASP A 348 9.10 4.93 -9.31
C ASP A 348 10.37 5.40 -10.04
N ASN A 349 10.42 6.67 -10.42
CA ASN A 349 11.63 7.31 -10.92
C ASN A 349 11.92 8.60 -10.15
N TYR A 350 12.87 8.50 -9.21
CA TYR A 350 13.26 9.62 -8.35
C TYR A 350 13.89 10.80 -9.10
N GLN A 351 14.40 10.58 -10.32
CA GLN A 351 15.04 11.63 -11.12
C GLN A 351 14.03 12.51 -11.85
N THR A 352 12.83 12.00 -12.15
CA THR A 352 11.78 12.73 -12.87
C THR A 352 10.72 13.33 -11.97
N ALA A 353 10.65 12.87 -10.71
CA ALA A 353 9.69 13.37 -9.73
C ALA A 353 10.06 14.77 -9.22
N THR A 354 9.04 15.55 -8.85
CA THR A 354 9.19 16.85 -8.22
C THR A 354 9.34 16.67 -6.71
N TRP A 355 10.52 16.98 -6.17
CA TRP A 355 10.82 16.87 -4.73
C TRP A 355 10.77 18.22 -4.03
N ILE A 356 9.91 18.35 -3.03
CA ILE A 356 9.78 19.55 -2.20
C ILE A 356 10.36 19.27 -0.82
N SER A 357 11.31 20.10 -0.39
CA SER A 357 11.99 19.96 0.90
C SER A 357 11.04 20.28 2.05
N ILE A 358 10.96 19.37 3.02
CA ILE A 358 10.28 19.57 4.31
C ILE A 358 11.28 20.12 5.33
N LYS A 359 12.40 19.41 5.50
CA LYS A 359 13.42 19.77 6.50
C LYS A 359 14.81 19.45 5.99
N LYS A 360 15.73 20.40 6.12
CA LYS A 360 17.15 20.25 5.78
C LYS A 360 18.02 20.30 7.01
N ASN A 361 19.26 19.82 6.88
CA ASN A 361 20.26 19.83 7.95
C ASN A 361 19.71 19.24 9.26
N ILE A 362 19.01 18.10 9.16
CA ILE A 362 18.23 17.54 10.27
C ILE A 362 19.13 17.17 11.45
N ILE A 363 20.34 16.69 11.17
CA ILE A 363 21.33 16.30 12.17
C ILE A 363 22.20 17.52 12.50
N PRO A 364 22.22 18.03 13.74
CA PRO A 364 23.14 19.08 14.18
C PRO A 364 24.61 18.61 14.16
N ALA A 365 25.55 19.54 13.98
CA ALA A 365 26.97 19.21 13.88
C ALA A 365 27.52 18.57 15.17
N GLU A 366 27.07 19.08 16.30
CA GLU A 366 27.42 18.66 17.65
C GLU A 366 26.75 17.36 18.09
N GLN A 367 25.67 16.92 17.42
CA GLN A 367 24.95 15.70 17.78
C GLN A 367 25.83 14.48 17.54
N ALA A 368 26.03 13.63 18.54
CA ALA A 368 26.72 12.36 18.38
C ALA A 368 26.09 11.29 19.26
N GLY A 369 26.06 10.07 18.74
CA GLY A 369 25.38 8.95 19.35
C GLY A 369 24.19 8.50 18.52
N LEU A 370 23.90 7.21 18.61
CA LEU A 370 22.90 6.52 17.80
C LEU A 370 21.92 5.73 18.67
N ASP A 371 21.72 6.17 19.91
CA ASP A 371 20.70 5.69 20.83
C ASP A 371 19.53 6.69 20.90
N ASN A 372 18.40 6.27 21.48
CA ASN A 372 17.18 7.09 21.56
C ASN A 372 17.37 8.41 22.33
N THR A 373 18.39 8.51 23.19
CA THR A 373 18.64 9.70 24.03
C THR A 373 19.54 10.73 23.36
N THR A 374 20.35 10.28 22.40
CA THR A 374 21.32 11.11 21.68
C THR A 374 20.85 11.51 20.29
N MET A 375 19.99 10.70 19.66
CA MET A 375 19.43 11.00 18.35
C MET A 375 18.46 12.19 18.41
N VAL A 376 18.42 12.95 17.33
CA VAL A 376 17.46 14.03 17.13
C VAL A 376 16.07 13.44 17.00
N ASN A 377 15.15 13.83 17.88
CA ASN A 377 13.73 13.59 17.70
C ASN A 377 13.16 14.64 16.74
N VAL A 378 12.67 14.20 15.59
CA VAL A 378 12.02 15.05 14.60
C VAL A 378 10.53 14.89 14.75
N ASN A 379 9.83 16.01 14.93
CA ASN A 379 8.38 16.08 15.03
C ASN A 379 7.89 17.32 14.26
N GLU A 380 7.66 17.16 12.96
CA GLU A 380 7.33 18.27 12.06
C GLU A 380 5.85 18.28 11.69
N PRO A 381 5.14 19.42 11.81
CA PRO A 381 3.79 19.53 11.28
C PRO A 381 3.83 19.44 9.74
N LEU A 382 2.97 18.60 9.18
CA LEU A 382 2.80 18.41 7.75
C LEU A 382 1.74 19.38 7.22
N ASN A 383 2.21 20.54 6.78
CA ASN A 383 1.38 21.57 6.16
C ASN A 383 1.23 21.31 4.65
N LEU A 384 0.55 20.24 4.28
CA LEU A 384 0.34 19.81 2.89
C LEU A 384 -1.14 19.62 2.58
N VAL A 385 -1.60 20.18 1.45
CA VAL A 385 -2.96 19.98 0.94
C VAL A 385 -2.91 19.02 -0.25
N ALA A 386 -3.00 17.72 0.04
CA ALA A 386 -3.05 16.66 -0.96
C ALA A 386 -3.83 15.46 -0.41
N ASN A 387 -4.45 14.66 -1.29
CA ASN A 387 -5.09 13.41 -0.87
C ASN A 387 -4.05 12.32 -0.59
N SER A 388 -2.90 12.36 -1.24
CA SER A 388 -1.85 11.38 -1.04
C SER A 388 -0.49 11.96 -1.38
N VAL A 389 0.56 11.36 -0.82
CA VAL A 389 1.93 11.88 -0.89
C VAL A 389 2.96 10.75 -0.77
N THR A 390 4.12 10.93 -1.39
CA THR A 390 5.31 10.10 -1.14
C THR A 390 6.36 10.93 -0.41
N PHE A 391 6.98 10.37 0.63
CA PHE A 391 8.10 10.99 1.36
C PHE A 391 9.43 10.38 0.95
N ALA A 392 10.51 11.13 1.15
CA ALA A 392 11.84 10.59 0.98
C ALA A 392 12.86 11.21 1.91
N PHE A 393 13.82 10.38 2.34
CA PHE A 393 15.08 10.83 2.89
C PHE A 393 16.12 10.90 1.80
N LYS A 394 16.80 12.03 1.69
CA LYS A 394 17.95 12.20 0.81
C LYS A 394 19.20 12.41 1.66
N ALA A 395 20.18 11.53 1.50
CA ALA A 395 21.51 11.76 2.02
C ALA A 395 22.32 12.55 0.99
N ALA A 396 22.80 13.73 1.38
CA ALA A 396 23.61 14.59 0.53
C ALA A 396 24.87 15.06 1.26
N PRO A 397 26.05 15.06 0.60
CA PRO A 397 27.26 15.64 1.16
C PRO A 397 27.03 17.10 1.55
N GLN A 398 27.60 17.54 2.68
CA GLN A 398 27.65 18.96 2.98
C GLN A 398 28.56 19.67 1.96
N GLU A 399 28.16 20.88 1.54
CA GLU A 399 28.82 21.66 0.47
C GLU A 399 30.32 21.93 0.71
N ASN A 400 30.84 21.72 1.93
CA ASN A 400 32.22 21.96 2.33
C ASN A 400 33.00 20.71 2.80
N GLY A 401 32.53 19.49 2.49
CA GLY A 401 33.22 18.26 2.90
C GLY A 401 34.53 18.01 2.13
N THR A 402 35.67 17.96 2.82
CA THR A 402 36.95 17.56 2.22
C THR A 402 36.96 16.06 1.90
N VAL A 403 37.40 15.71 0.69
CA VAL A 403 37.68 14.35 0.25
C VAL A 403 38.62 13.62 1.24
N GLY A 404 38.19 12.49 1.83
CA GLY A 404 39.04 11.61 2.64
C GLY A 404 38.71 11.51 4.14
N ALA A 405 37.55 12.02 4.57
CA ALA A 405 37.14 11.95 5.97
C ALA A 405 36.78 10.52 6.44
N LYS A 406 36.82 10.29 7.76
CA LYS A 406 36.37 9.04 8.37
C LYS A 406 34.89 8.77 8.00
N GLN A 407 34.56 7.51 7.75
CA GLN A 407 33.18 7.08 7.53
C GLN A 407 32.40 7.18 8.84
N THR A 408 31.25 7.85 8.82
CA THR A 408 30.30 7.82 9.94
C THR A 408 29.07 7.00 9.56
N LYS A 409 28.40 6.43 10.56
CA LYS A 409 27.07 5.86 10.40
C LYS A 409 26.01 6.90 10.70
N ILE A 410 24.92 6.85 9.95
CA ILE A 410 23.71 7.62 10.18
C ILE A 410 22.56 6.65 10.34
N ARG A 411 21.68 6.92 11.32
CA ARG A 411 20.46 6.13 11.52
C ARG A 411 19.22 6.97 11.31
N ILE A 412 18.18 6.31 10.81
CA ILE A 412 16.81 6.80 10.81
C ILE A 412 15.97 5.72 11.48
N LYS A 413 15.12 6.12 12.41
CA LYS A 413 14.39 5.19 13.28
C LYS A 413 12.95 5.65 13.49
N ASP A 414 12.04 4.69 13.49
CA ASP A 414 10.62 4.86 13.85
C ASP A 414 9.91 5.96 13.04
N PHE A 415 10.01 5.93 11.71
CA PHE A 415 9.27 6.88 10.87
C PHE A 415 7.76 6.66 10.96
N LYS A 416 7.02 7.72 11.30
CA LYS A 416 5.58 7.71 11.49
C LYS A 416 4.93 8.95 10.93
N ILE A 417 3.66 8.82 10.56
CA ILE A 417 2.76 9.93 10.27
C ILE A 417 1.52 9.78 11.14
N LEU A 418 1.28 10.77 11.97
CA LEU A 418 0.25 10.75 13.00
C LEU A 418 -0.68 11.95 12.84
N ASP A 419 -1.94 11.79 13.19
CA ASP A 419 -2.87 12.89 13.46
C ASP A 419 -2.48 13.65 14.72
N GLU A 420 -2.86 14.93 14.81
CA GLU A 420 -2.73 15.79 16.00
C GLU A 420 -3.27 15.11 17.27
N ASP A 421 -4.36 14.35 17.14
CA ASP A 421 -4.98 13.59 18.24
C ASP A 421 -4.17 12.33 18.63
N THR A 422 -3.21 11.93 17.81
CA THR A 422 -2.36 10.74 18.00
C THR A 422 -0.89 11.05 18.27
N THR A 423 -0.49 12.32 18.40
CA THR A 423 0.88 12.67 18.84
C THR A 423 1.09 12.28 20.30
N THR A 424 1.34 10.99 20.51
CA THR A 424 1.82 10.40 21.75
C THR A 424 3.33 10.24 21.61
N SER A 425 4.04 11.37 21.65
CA SER A 425 5.50 11.39 21.79
C SER A 425 5.88 12.16 23.05
N ILE A 426 5.48 11.60 24.18
CA ILE A 426 6.41 11.26 25.24
C ILE A 426 6.13 9.78 25.46
N GLU A 427 7.17 8.93 25.52
CA GLU A 427 6.98 7.59 26.06
C GLU A 427 6.12 7.72 27.33
N ASN A 428 5.10 6.89 27.45
CA ASN A 428 4.51 6.63 28.76
C ASN A 428 5.64 6.09 29.65
N THR A 429 6.40 6.97 30.29
CA THR A 429 6.80 6.73 31.66
C THR A 429 5.49 6.68 32.43
N LYS A 430 4.92 5.47 32.53
CA LYS A 430 4.11 5.08 33.68
C LYS A 430 5.01 5.22 34.91
N ALA A 431 5.15 6.45 35.37
CA ALA A 431 5.69 6.83 36.67
C ALA A 431 5.27 8.29 36.94
N ASN A 432 4.10 8.42 37.57
CA ASN A 432 3.71 9.53 38.45
C ASN A 432 3.38 10.90 37.79
N ASP A 433 2.19 11.02 37.20
CA ASP A 433 1.55 12.33 36.90
C ASP A 433 1.07 13.09 38.18
N THR A 434 1.61 12.74 39.35
CA THR A 434 1.26 13.36 40.66
C THR A 434 2.39 14.19 41.27
N SER A 435 3.62 14.17 40.72
CA SER A 435 4.81 14.71 41.40
C SER A 435 5.04 16.21 41.23
N VAL A 436 4.33 16.89 40.32
CA VAL A 436 4.50 18.35 40.06
C VAL A 436 3.16 19.03 39.75
N ASN A 437 2.80 20.05 40.53
CA ASN A 437 1.60 20.87 40.38
C ASN A 437 1.95 22.33 40.07
N ILE A 438 1.19 22.96 39.16
CA ILE A 438 1.27 24.40 38.86
C ILE A 438 -0.11 25.04 39.06
N TYR A 439 -0.20 26.07 39.91
CA TYR A 439 -1.46 26.76 40.20
C TYR A 439 -1.27 28.22 40.67
N PRO A 440 -2.26 29.10 40.48
CA PRO A 440 -3.48 28.86 39.71
C PRO A 440 -3.17 28.76 38.21
N ASN A 441 -3.92 27.93 37.50
CA ASN A 441 -3.83 27.84 36.05
C ASN A 441 -5.26 27.65 35.51
N PRO A 442 -5.89 28.68 34.93
CA PRO A 442 -5.30 29.95 34.45
C PRO A 442 -4.77 30.90 35.55
N THR A 443 -3.79 31.74 35.22
CA THR A 443 -3.18 32.74 36.12
C THR A 443 -3.32 34.17 35.62
N GLN A 444 -3.22 35.12 36.54
CA GLN A 444 -3.09 36.57 36.28
C GLN A 444 -1.63 37.03 36.27
N GLY A 445 -0.65 36.14 36.33
CA GLY A 445 0.78 36.48 36.22
C GLY A 445 1.67 35.89 37.30
N ILE A 446 1.10 35.21 38.30
CA ILE A 446 1.85 34.57 39.38
C ILE A 446 1.48 33.09 39.42
N LEU A 447 2.48 32.22 39.37
CA LEU A 447 2.34 30.77 39.40
C LEU A 447 3.08 30.22 40.61
N ASN A 448 2.42 29.37 41.38
CA ASN A 448 3.07 28.53 42.36
C ASN A 448 3.34 27.17 41.71
N VAL A 449 4.55 26.65 41.93
CA VAL A 449 5.00 25.35 41.43
C VAL A 449 5.42 24.53 42.65
N SER A 450 4.71 23.44 42.90
CA SER A 450 5.02 22.50 43.98
C SER A 450 5.37 21.15 43.41
N ALA A 451 6.43 20.52 43.93
CA ALA A 451 6.84 19.20 43.51
C ALA A 451 7.29 18.37 44.72
N ASP A 452 7.18 17.04 44.63
CA ASP A 452 7.67 16.12 45.66
C ASP A 452 9.20 16.07 45.72
N GLN A 453 9.86 16.47 44.62
CA GLN A 453 11.31 16.55 44.47
C GLN A 453 11.74 17.99 44.24
N ALA A 454 13.00 18.32 44.57
CA ALA A 454 13.52 19.67 44.37
C ALA A 454 13.57 20.02 42.87
N ILE A 455 13.10 21.22 42.51
CA ILE A 455 13.11 21.70 41.14
C ILE A 455 14.45 22.38 40.86
N THR A 456 15.15 21.94 39.82
CA THR A 456 16.44 22.51 39.41
C THR A 456 16.28 23.62 38.38
N ASN A 457 15.33 23.49 37.46
CA ASN A 457 15.12 24.47 36.40
C ASN A 457 13.66 24.49 35.93
N ILE A 458 13.18 25.67 35.55
CA ILE A 458 11.90 25.83 34.85
C ILE A 458 12.14 26.66 33.60
N ILE A 459 11.77 26.11 32.46
CA ILE A 459 11.90 26.74 31.15
C ILE A 459 10.49 26.98 30.62
N ILE A 460 10.13 28.24 30.39
CA ILE A 460 8.86 28.63 29.82
C ILE A 460 9.07 28.94 28.34
N THR A 461 8.26 28.33 27.49
CA THR A 461 8.22 28.57 26.05
C THR A 461 6.86 29.11 25.62
N ASN A 462 6.85 29.94 24.58
CA ASN A 462 5.60 30.32 23.90
C ASN A 462 5.13 29.19 22.97
N ILE A 463 3.94 29.34 22.37
CA ILE A 463 3.39 28.37 21.41
C ILE A 463 4.28 28.15 20.16
N GLY A 464 5.18 29.10 19.86
CA GLY A 464 6.16 28.98 18.79
C GLY A 464 7.46 28.29 19.21
N GLY A 465 7.50 27.70 20.41
CA GLY A 465 8.66 26.97 20.93
C GLY A 465 9.83 27.85 21.38
N GLN A 466 9.71 29.18 21.31
CA GLN A 466 10.76 30.09 21.77
C GLN A 466 10.80 30.10 23.29
N THR A 467 11.96 29.86 23.88
CA THR A 467 12.20 30.08 25.30
C THR A 467 12.07 31.57 25.61
N ILE A 468 11.03 31.90 26.36
CA ILE A 468 10.73 33.27 26.78
C ILE A 468 11.20 33.55 28.20
N MET A 469 11.40 32.50 29.00
CA MET A 469 11.88 32.62 30.37
C MET A 469 12.56 31.34 30.82
N GLN A 470 13.63 31.46 31.59
CA GLN A 470 14.30 30.35 32.24
C GLN A 470 14.65 30.74 33.67
N ILE A 471 14.38 29.84 34.61
CA ILE A 471 14.52 30.07 36.04
C ILE A 471 15.27 28.88 36.64
N ALA A 472 16.53 29.11 36.99
CA ALA A 472 17.32 28.15 37.75
C ALA A 472 16.95 28.22 39.24
N GLN A 473 16.82 27.07 39.88
CA GLN A 473 16.50 26.90 41.32
C GLN A 473 15.32 27.77 41.79
N PRO A 474 14.11 27.58 41.22
CA PRO A 474 12.95 28.41 41.54
C PRO A 474 12.54 28.26 43.01
N ALA A 475 12.23 29.38 43.67
CA ALA A 475 11.77 29.42 45.07
C ALA A 475 10.29 29.00 45.26
N GLY A 476 9.75 28.14 44.38
CA GLY A 476 8.37 27.66 44.41
C GLY A 476 7.30 28.62 43.88
N GLN A 477 7.62 29.90 43.67
CA GLN A 477 6.75 30.88 43.02
C GLN A 477 7.47 31.54 41.84
N ILE A 478 6.76 31.73 40.75
CA ILE A 478 7.24 32.27 39.49
C ILE A 478 6.32 33.40 39.04
N SER A 479 6.91 34.55 38.70
CA SER A 479 6.18 35.65 38.09
C SER A 479 6.34 35.61 36.57
N ILE A 480 5.21 35.50 35.89
CA ILE A 480 5.04 35.69 34.45
C ILE A 480 4.17 36.91 34.13
N ALA A 481 4.07 37.88 35.06
CA ALA A 481 3.21 39.05 34.90
C ALA A 481 3.56 39.90 33.68
N ASN A 482 4.83 39.90 33.27
CA ASN A 482 5.34 40.64 32.12
C ASN A 482 5.14 39.92 30.79
N LEU A 483 4.63 38.68 30.80
CA LEU A 483 4.30 37.96 29.57
C LEU A 483 2.92 38.37 29.05
N PRO A 484 2.72 38.50 27.73
CA PRO A 484 1.41 38.72 27.13
C PRO A 484 0.38 37.67 27.56
N THR A 485 -0.90 38.00 27.46
CA THR A 485 -1.97 37.02 27.64
C THR A 485 -1.86 35.95 26.54
N GLY A 486 -2.06 34.68 26.91
CA GLY A 486 -1.86 33.58 25.98
C GLY A 486 -1.48 32.25 26.62
N TYR A 487 -1.16 31.29 25.75
CA TYR A 487 -0.76 29.95 26.12
C TYR A 487 0.76 29.82 26.15
N TYR A 488 1.25 29.11 27.15
CA TYR A 488 2.66 28.84 27.36
C TYR A 488 2.86 27.38 27.78
N GLN A 489 4.07 26.87 27.61
CA GLN A 489 4.48 25.57 28.17
C GLN A 489 5.59 25.80 29.18
N ALA A 490 5.53 25.12 30.32
CA ALA A 490 6.62 25.06 31.28
C ALA A 490 7.22 23.65 31.27
N LEU A 491 8.49 23.56 30.91
CA LEU A 491 9.33 22.39 31.14
C LEU A 491 10.00 22.53 32.51
N ILE A 492 9.68 21.62 33.41
CA ILE A 492 10.14 21.59 34.80
C ILE A 492 11.14 20.45 34.91
N ILE A 493 12.36 20.76 35.35
CA ILE A 493 13.44 19.79 35.54
C ILE A 493 13.64 19.59 37.03
N LEU A 494 13.56 18.35 37.49
CA LEU A 494 13.73 17.96 38.89
C LEU A 494 15.18 17.58 39.19
N SER A 495 15.54 17.49 40.47
CA SER A 495 16.90 17.19 40.94
C SER A 495 17.37 15.78 40.60
N ASP A 496 16.43 14.86 40.36
CA ASP A 496 16.71 13.50 39.90
C ASP A 496 16.89 13.40 38.37
N GLY A 497 16.81 14.55 37.66
CA GLY A 497 16.93 14.64 36.21
C GLY A 497 15.63 14.39 35.45
N SER A 498 14.53 14.03 36.14
CA SER A 498 13.22 13.87 35.51
C SER A 498 12.66 15.21 35.01
N GLN A 499 11.84 15.14 33.96
CA GLN A 499 11.30 16.31 33.28
C GLN A 499 9.78 16.21 33.18
N VAL A 500 9.09 17.30 33.52
CA VAL A 500 7.64 17.38 33.51
C VAL A 500 7.21 18.62 32.72
N VAL A 501 6.34 18.43 31.72
CA VAL A 501 5.78 19.54 30.94
C VAL A 501 4.37 19.85 31.43
N LYS A 502 4.11 21.12 31.77
CA LYS A 502 2.77 21.60 32.12
C LYS A 502 2.40 22.79 31.24
N ARG A 503 1.17 22.77 30.71
CA ARG A 503 0.58 23.91 29.99
C ARG A 503 0.21 25.02 30.96
N ILE A 504 0.48 26.28 30.63
CA ILE A 504 0.10 27.48 31.39
C ILE A 504 -0.83 28.35 30.54
N VAL A 505 -1.88 28.89 31.17
CA VAL A 505 -2.81 29.85 30.56
C VAL A 505 -2.72 31.18 31.32
N LYS A 506 -2.18 32.23 30.69
CA LYS A 506 -2.15 33.60 31.24
C LYS A 506 -3.34 34.39 30.71
N ARG A 507 -4.16 34.90 31.62
CA ARG A 507 -5.29 35.78 31.31
C ARG A 507 -4.96 37.24 31.51
#